data_AF-M3CZK5-F1
#
_entry.id   AF-M3CZK5-F1
#
_cell.length_a   1.000
_cell.length_b   1.000
_cell.length_c   1.000
_cell.angle_alpha   90.00
_cell.angle_beta   90.00
_cell.angle_gamma   90.00
#
_symmetry.space_group_name_H-M   'P 1'
#
loop_
_entity.id
_entity.type
_entity.pdbx_description
1 polymer ?
#
loop_
_entity_poly.entity_id
_entity_poly.type
_entity_poly.pdbx_seq_one_letter_code
_entity_poly.pdbx_strand_id
1 'polypeptide(L)' 'IRFKDAVGRKFSFPWAICKTWKGMETLIKQAFLHVDLIGDHVHQGHYDLTGPDGEIILPQIWDSMIQP' A
#
# COMPACT_ATOMS: atom_id res chain seq x y z
N ILE A 1 5.70 -8.39 3.63
CA ILE A 1 4.25 -8.06 3.75
C ILE A 1 3.48 -8.60 2.55
N ARG A 2 2.30 -9.19 2.80
CA ARG A 2 1.35 -9.57 1.74
C ARG A 2 0.40 -8.41 1.50
N PHE A 3 0.42 -7.84 0.31
CA PHE A 3 -0.42 -6.72 -0.10
C PHE A 3 -1.43 -7.19 -1.15
N LYS A 4 -2.69 -6.79 -0.99
CA LYS A 4 -3.74 -6.98 -1.99
C LYS A 4 -4.23 -5.60 -2.40
N ASP A 5 -4.29 -5.36 -3.70
CA ASP A 5 -4.78 -4.09 -4.22
C ASP A 5 -6.29 -4.09 -4.50
N ALA A 6 -6.83 -2.93 -4.90
CA ALA A 6 -8.25 -2.73 -5.19
C ALA A 6 -8.77 -3.56 -6.38
N VAL A 7 -7.88 -4.06 -7.25
CA VAL A 7 -8.24 -4.90 -8.42
C VAL A 7 -7.99 -6.39 -8.16
N GLY A 8 -7.60 -6.76 -6.94
CA GLY A 8 -7.45 -8.14 -6.48
C GLY A 8 -6.09 -8.78 -6.74
N ARG A 9 -5.11 -8.06 -7.29
CA ARG A 9 -3.74 -8.56 -7.46
C ARG A 9 -3.06 -8.68 -6.10
N LYS A 10 -2.20 -9.68 -5.96
CA LYS A 10 -1.48 -9.97 -4.72
C LYS A 10 0.01 -9.77 -4.93
N PHE A 11 0.65 -9.07 -4.00
CA PHE A 11 2.08 -8.77 -4.01
C PHE A 11 2.71 -9.24 -2.70
N SER A 12 3.98 -9.65 -2.79
CA SER A 12 4.83 -9.91 -1.65
C SER A 12 5.89 -8.82 -1.59
N PHE A 13 5.69 -7.84 -0.71
CA PHE A 13 6.61 -6.72 -0.55
C PHE A 13 7.74 -7.06 0.44
N PRO A 14 9.02 -6.73 0.11
CA PRO A 14 10.14 -6.91 1.01
C PRO A 14 9.98 -6.07 2.28
N TRP A 15 10.09 -6.70 3.44
CA TRP A 15 9.97 -6.03 4.75
C TRP A 15 10.93 -4.83 4.87
N ALA A 16 12.17 -4.99 4.42
CA ALA A 16 13.19 -3.95 4.49
C ALA A 16 12.77 -2.61 3.83
N ILE A 17 11.85 -2.67 2.86
CA ILE A 17 11.34 -1.50 2.13
C ILE A 17 10.02 -1.04 2.75
N CYS A 18 9.05 -1.95 2.92
CA CYS A 18 7.70 -1.59 3.37
C CYS A 18 7.57 -1.31 4.89
N LYS A 19 8.62 -1.51 5.68
CA LYS A 19 8.65 -1.15 7.11
C LYS A 19 8.54 0.37 7.39
N THR A 20 8.56 1.21 6.36
CA THR A 20 8.33 2.65 6.46
C THR A 20 7.18 3.05 5.55
N TRP A 21 6.41 4.06 5.94
CA TRP A 21 5.32 4.58 5.09
C TRP A 21 5.81 4.95 3.69
N LYS A 22 6.91 5.71 3.60
CA LYS A 22 7.48 6.14 2.32
C LYS A 22 7.82 4.96 1.40
N GLY A 23 8.40 3.90 1.96
CA GLY A 23 8.73 2.69 1.20
C GLY A 23 7.48 1.93 0.76
N MET A 24 6.47 1.82 1.63
CA MET A 24 5.18 1.23 1.29
C MET A 24 4.48 2.03 0.16
N GLU A 25 4.40 3.35 0.30
CA GLU A 25 3.80 4.25 -0.71
C GLU A 25 4.49 4.12 -2.07
N THR A 26 5.82 4.03 -2.08
CA THR A 26 6.58 3.81 -3.32
C THR A 26 6.20 2.49 -4.00
N LEU A 27 6.09 1.41 -3.22
CA LEU A 27 5.69 0.10 -3.73
C LEU A 27 4.25 0.07 -4.23
N ILE A 28 3.33 0.77 -3.55
CA ILE A 28 1.94 0.95 -3.98
C ILE A 28 1.92 1.67 -5.33
N LYS A 29 2.60 2.82 -5.47
CA LYS A 29 2.66 3.57 -6.74
C LYS A 29 3.21 2.70 -7.88
N GLN A 30 4.27 1.95 -7.61
CA GLN A 30 4.83 0.99 -8.59
C GLN A 30 3.85 -0.10 -9.00
N ALA A 31 3.05 -0.64 -8.07
CA ALA A 31 2.03 -1.63 -8.38
C ALA A 31 0.96 -1.08 -9.34
N PHE A 32 0.72 0.23 -9.33
CA PHE A 32 -0.32 0.90 -10.11
C PHE A 32 0.18 1.63 -11.38
N LEU A 33 1.47 1.48 -11.76
CA LEU A 33 2.05 2.13 -12.95
C LEU A 33 1.32 1.82 -14.27
N HIS A 34 0.73 0.62 -14.40
CA HIS A 34 0.06 0.15 -15.62
C HIS A 34 -1.39 -0.25 -15.37
N VAL A 35 -2.03 0.36 -14.36
CA VAL A 35 -3.44 0.12 -14.08
C VAL A 35 -4.24 1.31 -14.58
N ASP A 36 -4.91 1.11 -15.71
CA ASP A 36 -5.78 2.12 -16.30
C ASP A 36 -6.90 2.53 -15.31
N LEU A 37 -7.44 3.74 -15.51
CA LEU A 37 -8.54 4.36 -14.74
C LEU A 37 -8.21 4.78 -13.29
N ILE A 38 -7.56 3.93 -12.49
CA ILE A 38 -7.32 4.20 -11.06
C ILE A 38 -5.85 4.49 -10.72
N GLY A 39 -4.92 4.23 -11.64
CA GLY A 39 -3.49 4.46 -11.42
C GLY A 39 -3.18 5.91 -11.03
N ASP A 40 -3.75 6.88 -11.74
CA ASP A 40 -3.53 8.31 -11.46
C ASP A 40 -4.03 8.73 -10.07
N HIS A 41 -5.19 8.23 -9.66
CA HIS A 41 -5.74 8.46 -8.33
C HIS A 41 -4.81 7.89 -7.25
N VAL A 42 -4.27 6.69 -7.46
CA VAL A 42 -3.31 6.08 -6.53
C VAL A 42 -2.02 6.89 -6.46
N HIS A 43 -1.51 7.38 -7.59
CA HIS A 43 -0.30 8.21 -7.60
C HIS A 43 -0.48 9.55 -6.87
N GLN A 44 -1.70 10.07 -6.86
CA GLN A 44 -2.10 11.28 -6.11
C GLN A 44 -2.40 11.01 -4.62
N GLY A 45 -2.35 9.75 -4.18
CA GLY A 45 -2.63 9.39 -2.78
C GLY A 45 -4.12 9.27 -2.45
N HIS A 46 -5.00 9.17 -3.45
CA HIS A 46 -6.44 9.02 -3.28
C HIS A 46 -6.83 7.55 -3.03
N TYR A 47 -6.38 6.99 -1.91
CA TYR A 47 -6.71 5.64 -1.47
C TYR A 47 -6.62 5.50 0.05
N ASP A 48 -7.36 4.55 0.58
CA ASP A 48 -7.19 4.07 1.96
C ASP A 48 -6.40 2.77 1.96
N LEU A 49 -5.54 2.59 2.96
CA LEU A 49 -5.00 1.27 3.29
C LEU A 49 -5.89 0.63 4.35
N THR A 50 -6.24 -0.62 4.13
CA THR A 50 -7.00 -1.40 5.10
C THR A 50 -6.12 -2.52 5.68
N GLY A 51 -6.19 -2.71 7.00
CA GLY A 51 -5.59 -3.84 7.67
C GLY A 51 -6.33 -5.16 7.41
N PRO A 52 -5.84 -6.27 7.96
CA PRO A 52 -6.44 -7.59 7.79
C PRO A 52 -7.90 -7.67 8.28
N ASP A 53 -8.26 -6.87 9.29
CA ASP A 53 -9.59 -6.83 9.89
C ASP A 53 -10.51 -5.77 9.26
N GLY A 54 -10.01 -5.05 8.24
CA GLY A 54 -10.76 -4.04 7.48
C GLY A 54 -10.70 -2.63 8.05
N GLU A 55 -9.94 -2.40 9.11
CA GLU A 55 -9.67 -1.09 9.68
C GLU A 55 -8.80 -0.22 8.76
N ILE A 56 -9.08 1.09 8.70
CA ILE A 56 -8.27 2.02 7.91
C ILE A 56 -6.97 2.33 8.66
N ILE A 57 -5.85 2.16 7.96
CA ILE A 57 -4.50 2.46 8.44
C ILE A 57 -4.08 3.83 7.90
N LEU A 58 -3.83 4.77 8.82
CA LEU A 58 -3.35 6.10 8.46
C LEU A 58 -1.82 6.09 8.20
N PRO A 59 -1.32 6.87 7.23
CA PRO A 59 0.11 7.01 6.98
C PRO A 59 0.94 7.36 8.23
N GLN A 60 0.38 8.21 9.10
CA GLN A 60 1.06 8.75 10.27
C GLN A 60 1.37 7.71 11.35
N ILE A 61 0.60 6.62 11.38
CA ILE A 61 0.71 5.56 12.40
C ILE A 61 1.28 4.26 11.83
N TRP A 62 1.60 4.23 10.52
CA TRP A 62 2.12 3.06 9.81
C TRP A 62 3.26 2.38 10.56
N ASP A 63 4.29 3.13 10.93
CA ASP A 63 5.51 2.60 11.56
C ASP A 63 5.22 1.95 12.93
N SER A 64 4.12 2.32 13.59
CA SER A 64 3.70 1.74 14.88
C SER A 64 2.83 0.49 14.74
N MET A 65 2.14 0.33 13.61
CA MET A 65 1.23 -0.79 13.36
C MET A 65 1.90 -1.94 12.61
N ILE A 66 2.90 -1.62 11.79
CA ILE A 66 3.46 -2.57 10.84
C ILE A 66 4.42 -3.55 11.52
N GLN A 67 4.29 -4.83 11.19
CA GLN A 67 5.11 -5.92 11.74
C GLN A 67 5.59 -6.87 10.62
N PRO A 68 6.73 -7.57 10.82
CA PRO A 68 7.30 -8.49 9.83
C PRO A 68 6.35 -9.58 9.33
#